data_AF-A0A381TJ96-F1
#
_entry.id   AF-A0A381TJ96-F1
#
_cell.length_a   1.000
_cell.length_b   1.000
_cell.length_c   1.000
_cell.angle_alpha   90.00
_cell.angle_beta   90.00
_cell.angle_gamma   90.00
#
_symmetry.space_group_name_H-M   'P 1'
#
loop_
_entity.id
_entity.type
_entity.pdbx_description
1 polymer ?
#
loop_
_entity_poly.entity_id
_entity_poly.type
_entity_poly.pdbx_seq_one_letter_code
_entity_poly.pdbx_strand_id
1 'polypeptide(L)'
;MKSRKDKLAFLKEHKDNNMFKVILQGTFDPNIKWYMPKDLSYTPDAAPMGLNPSNLHMELPKCTVFAKGHYKGKGVSDKRLKELLLQVLESMHPAESMLYEQMLKKKLKIKGLTESLVLEVFPDLYREV
;
A
#
# COMPACT_ATOMS: atom_id res chain seq x y z
N MET A 1 -11.25 -15.23 9.34
CA MET A 1 -12.32 -15.20 8.32
C MET A 1 -12.17 -16.40 7.41
N LYS A 2 -13.21 -17.23 7.24
CA LYS A 2 -13.07 -18.51 6.53
C LYS A 2 -13.84 -18.53 5.21
N SER A 3 -15.01 -17.89 5.14
CA SER A 3 -15.86 -17.92 3.94
C SER A 3 -15.66 -16.71 3.02
N ARG A 4 -16.07 -16.84 1.74
CA ARG A 4 -16.19 -15.70 0.81
C ARG A 4 -17.18 -14.65 1.32
N LYS A 5 -18.28 -15.09 1.94
CA LYS A 5 -19.32 -14.23 2.52
C LYS A 5 -18.76 -13.37 3.66
N ASP A 6 -17.93 -13.94 4.55
CA ASP A 6 -17.31 -13.20 5.66
C ASP A 6 -16.41 -12.09 5.12
N LYS A 7 -15.68 -12.36 4.04
CA LYS A 7 -14.80 -11.38 3.39
C LYS A 7 -15.59 -10.24 2.76
N LEU A 8 -16.67 -10.55 2.04
CA LEU A 8 -17.55 -9.52 1.51
C LEU A 8 -18.16 -8.67 2.62
N ALA A 9 -18.62 -9.29 3.72
CA ALA A 9 -19.16 -8.57 4.86
C ALA A 9 -18.13 -7.60 5.44
N PHE A 10 -16.89 -8.06 5.68
CA PHE A 10 -15.81 -7.23 6.19
C PHE A 10 -15.45 -6.07 5.23
N LEU A 11 -15.34 -6.35 3.93
CA LEU A 11 -15.09 -5.31 2.92
C LEU A 11 -16.20 -4.25 2.92
N LYS A 12 -17.47 -4.67 3.03
CA LYS A 12 -18.63 -3.77 3.08
C LYS A 12 -18.68 -2.96 4.36
N GLU A 13 -18.34 -3.56 5.50
CA GLU A 13 -18.28 -2.89 6.80
C GLU A 13 -17.22 -1.78 6.82
N HIS A 14 -16.07 -2.02 6.17
CA HIS A 14 -14.96 -1.07 6.11
C HIS A 14 -14.97 -0.20 4.85
N LYS A 15 -16.10 -0.18 4.10
CA LYS A 15 -16.17 0.49 2.80
C LYS A 15 -15.93 1.99 2.87
N ASP A 16 -16.15 2.63 4.01
CA ASP A 16 -16.00 4.08 4.16
C ASP A 16 -14.62 4.47 4.71
N ASN A 17 -13.74 3.50 4.96
CA ASN A 17 -12.37 3.76 5.37
C ASN A 17 -11.49 4.16 4.18
N ASN A 18 -11.12 5.44 4.11
CA ASN A 18 -10.32 5.99 3.01
C ASN A 18 -8.92 5.37 2.89
N MET A 19 -8.22 5.12 4.01
CA MET A 19 -6.92 4.45 3.96
C MET A 19 -7.05 3.05 3.39
N PHE A 20 -8.09 2.33 3.80
CA PHE A 20 -8.36 0.99 3.29
C PHE A 20 -8.57 1.01 1.78
N LYS A 21 -9.36 1.96 1.26
CA LYS A 21 -9.52 2.18 -0.19
C LYS A 21 -8.19 2.46 -0.87
N VAL A 22 -7.34 3.33 -0.31
CA VAL A 22 -6.03 3.66 -0.91
C VAL A 22 -5.13 2.43 -0.99
N ILE A 23 -5.12 1.56 0.01
CA ILE A 23 -4.35 0.31 -0.03
C ILE A 23 -4.89 -0.63 -1.10
N LEU A 24 -6.22 -0.81 -1.16
CA LEU A 24 -6.86 -1.66 -2.16
C LEU A 24 -6.61 -1.12 -3.57
N GLN A 25 -6.84 0.16 -3.82
CA GLN A 25 -6.57 0.82 -5.10
C GLN A 25 -5.08 0.72 -5.46
N GLY A 26 -4.19 1.08 -4.54
CA GLY A 26 -2.75 0.99 -4.72
C GLY A 26 -2.29 -0.43 -5.04
N THR A 27 -2.98 -1.46 -4.56
CA THR A 27 -2.67 -2.88 -4.82
C THR A 27 -3.27 -3.39 -6.11
N PHE A 28 -4.52 -3.07 -6.42
CA PHE A 28 -5.28 -3.74 -7.49
C PHE A 28 -5.40 -2.91 -8.77
N ASP A 29 -5.32 -1.58 -8.70
CA ASP A 29 -5.45 -0.72 -9.89
C ASP A 29 -4.29 -0.97 -10.88
N PRO A 30 -4.56 -1.48 -12.10
CA PRO A 30 -3.51 -1.80 -13.07
C PRO A 30 -2.84 -0.55 -13.68
N ASN A 31 -3.48 0.61 -13.61
CA ASN A 31 -2.94 1.87 -14.15
C ASN A 31 -1.84 2.44 -13.26
N ILE A 32 -1.87 2.15 -11.96
CA ILE A 32 -0.85 2.61 -11.02
C ILE A 32 0.38 1.69 -11.12
N LYS A 33 1.47 2.20 -11.70
CA LYS A 33 2.78 1.52 -11.74
C LYS A 33 3.68 2.10 -10.67
N TRP A 34 4.02 1.31 -9.66
CA TRP A 34 4.93 1.75 -8.59
C TRP A 34 6.40 1.64 -9.01
N TYR A 35 7.22 2.55 -8.49
CA TYR A 35 8.66 2.36 -8.36
C TYR A 35 8.91 1.26 -7.31
N MET A 36 9.70 0.26 -7.70
CA MET A 36 10.08 -0.84 -6.82
C MET A 36 11.49 -1.30 -7.18
N PRO A 37 12.49 -1.11 -6.30
CA PRO A 37 13.85 -1.55 -6.58
C PRO A 37 13.92 -3.08 -6.55
N LYS A 38 14.78 -3.66 -7.40
CA LYS A 38 14.99 -5.12 -7.45
C LYS A 38 15.67 -5.63 -6.18
N ASP A 39 16.54 -4.82 -5.60
CA ASP A 39 17.38 -5.10 -4.44
C ASP A 39 16.86 -4.36 -3.20
N LEU A 40 15.61 -4.64 -2.82
CA LEU A 40 15.02 -4.11 -1.59
C LEU A 40 15.39 -5.00 -0.39
N SER A 41 16.17 -4.44 0.53
CA SER A 41 16.45 -5.00 1.86
C SER A 41 16.41 -3.85 2.86
N TYR A 42 15.70 -4.04 3.97
CA TYR A 42 15.49 -3.03 5.01
C TYR A 42 15.27 -3.72 6.36
N THR A 43 15.53 -2.99 7.44
CA THR A 43 15.22 -3.44 8.81
C THR A 43 14.13 -2.51 9.37
N PRO A 44 12.89 -2.98 9.56
CA PRO A 44 11.84 -2.14 10.12
C PRO A 44 12.15 -1.74 11.56
N ASP A 45 11.53 -0.67 12.02
CA ASP A 45 11.72 -0.16 13.38
C ASP A 45 11.22 -1.18 14.41
N ALA A 46 12.04 -1.44 15.44
CA ALA A 46 11.77 -2.45 16.45
C ALA A 46 11.10 -1.88 17.72
N ALA A 47 10.78 -0.57 17.75
CA ALA A 47 10.11 0.03 18.89
C ALA A 47 8.71 -0.58 19.08
N PRO A 48 8.18 -0.58 20.32
CA PRO A 48 6.80 -0.96 20.57
C PRO A 48 5.83 -0.21 19.66
N MET A 49 4.75 -0.89 19.26
CA MET A 49 3.72 -0.29 18.42
C MET A 49 3.23 1.04 19.00
N GLY A 50 3.28 2.09 18.19
CA GLY A 50 2.90 3.46 18.58
C GLY A 50 4.07 4.32 19.09
N LEU A 51 5.26 3.76 19.26
CA LEU A 51 6.50 4.49 19.54
C LEU A 51 7.45 4.54 18.33
N ASN A 52 7.04 3.98 17.19
CA ASN A 52 7.81 4.02 15.96
C ASN A 52 7.88 5.47 15.41
N PRO A 53 8.97 5.87 14.73
CA PRO A 53 9.12 7.21 14.18
C PRO A 53 8.01 7.61 13.19
N SER A 54 7.44 6.64 12.49
CA SER A 54 6.30 6.83 11.61
C SER A 54 5.31 5.68 11.70
N ASN A 55 4.20 5.80 10.98
CA ASN A 55 3.17 4.77 10.85
C ASN A 55 2.53 4.82 9.47
N LEU A 56 1.72 3.81 9.15
CA LEU A 56 1.10 3.67 7.85
C LEU A 56 0.20 4.86 7.51
N HIS A 57 -0.49 5.42 8.50
CA HIS A 57 -1.39 6.56 8.29
C HIS A 57 -0.64 7.80 7.78
N MET A 58 0.56 8.05 8.29
CA MET A 58 1.37 9.19 7.87
C MET A 58 2.06 8.97 6.52
N GLU A 59 2.49 7.74 6.21
CA GLU A 59 3.26 7.46 4.99
C GLU A 59 2.41 7.13 3.76
N LEU A 60 1.21 6.58 3.95
CA LEU A 60 0.35 6.19 2.84
C LEU A 60 -0.01 7.36 1.90
N PRO A 61 -0.39 8.57 2.35
CA PRO A 61 -0.67 9.69 1.44
C PRO A 61 0.55 10.16 0.63
N LYS A 62 1.76 9.90 1.14
CA LYS A 62 3.03 10.28 0.50
C LYS A 62 3.46 9.28 -0.58
N CYS A 63 2.84 8.10 -0.64
CA CYS A 63 3.23 7.03 -1.56
C CYS A 63 3.17 7.44 -3.04
N THR A 64 2.36 8.45 -3.38
CA THR A 64 2.24 9.02 -4.73
C THR A 64 3.56 9.51 -5.33
N VAL A 65 4.60 9.78 -4.52
CA VAL A 65 5.96 10.04 -5.03
C VAL A 65 6.56 8.84 -5.77
N PHE A 66 6.19 7.62 -5.38
CA PHE A 66 6.65 6.37 -5.97
C PHE A 66 5.81 5.94 -7.19
N ALA A 67 4.68 6.60 -7.48
CA ALA A 67 3.88 6.28 -8.66
C ALA A 67 4.56 6.82 -9.93
N LYS A 68 4.90 5.93 -10.87
CA LYS A 68 5.51 6.31 -12.15
C LYS A 68 4.57 7.24 -12.93
N GLY A 69 5.11 8.37 -13.40
CA GLY A 69 4.34 9.39 -14.13
C GLY A 69 3.62 10.41 -13.24
N HIS A 70 3.60 10.24 -11.92
CA HIS A 70 2.99 11.20 -11.01
C HIS A 70 3.90 12.44 -10.81
N TYR A 71 3.32 13.64 -10.80
CA TYR A 71 4.09 14.89 -10.73
C TYR A 71 4.99 14.99 -9.50
N LYS A 72 4.58 14.39 -8.36
CA LYS A 72 5.40 14.40 -7.13
C LYS A 72 6.71 13.63 -7.26
N GLY A 73 6.79 12.64 -8.14
CA GLY A 73 8.02 11.90 -8.43
C GLY A 73 8.83 12.48 -9.60
N LYS A 74 8.34 13.53 -10.27
CA LYS A 74 8.96 14.08 -11.47
C LYS A 74 10.34 14.66 -11.14
N GLY A 75 11.37 14.20 -11.85
CA GLY A 75 12.74 14.65 -11.67
C GLY A 75 13.47 14.05 -10.46
N VAL A 76 12.83 13.17 -9.69
CA VAL A 76 13.48 12.44 -8.62
C VAL A 76 14.23 11.25 -9.22
N SER A 77 15.53 11.12 -8.91
CA SER A 77 16.34 10.01 -9.41
C SER A 77 15.95 8.69 -8.76
N ASP A 78 16.17 7.57 -9.46
CA ASP A 78 15.92 6.23 -8.92
C ASP A 78 16.70 5.98 -7.61
N LYS A 79 17.93 6.49 -7.51
CA LYS A 79 18.72 6.42 -6.27
C LYS A 79 17.98 7.12 -5.12
N ARG A 80 17.46 8.32 -5.35
CA ARG A 80 16.74 9.07 -4.33
C ARG A 80 15.39 8.42 -3.97
N LEU A 81 14.67 7.87 -4.96
CA LEU A 81 13.44 7.11 -4.70
C LEU A 81 13.72 5.88 -3.85
N LYS A 82 14.82 5.15 -4.09
CA LYS A 82 15.23 4.03 -3.25
C LYS A 82 15.50 4.47 -1.81
N GLU A 83 16.28 5.52 -1.61
CA GLU A 83 16.57 6.07 -0.27
C GLU A 83 15.29 6.47 0.47
N LEU A 84 14.36 7.16 -0.22
CA LEU A 84 13.08 7.54 0.37
C LEU A 84 12.23 6.33 0.74
N LEU A 85 12.19 5.31 -0.12
CA LEU A 85 11.44 4.08 0.16
C LEU A 85 12.02 3.34 1.37
N LEU A 86 13.35 3.24 1.47
CA LEU A 86 14.02 2.64 2.63
C LEU A 86 13.67 3.41 3.90
N GLN A 87 13.81 4.74 3.90
CA GLN A 87 13.45 5.58 5.04
C GLN A 87 12.00 5.35 5.50
N VAL A 88 11.05 5.25 4.56
CA VAL A 88 9.65 4.95 4.88
C VAL A 88 9.53 3.60 5.57
N LEU A 89 10.08 2.54 4.97
CA LEU A 89 9.95 1.16 5.47
C LEU A 89 10.67 0.93 6.80
N GLU A 90 11.79 1.61 7.04
CA GLU A 90 12.59 1.51 8.27
C GLU A 90 12.01 2.35 9.41
N SER A 91 11.09 3.29 9.13
CA SER A 91 10.50 4.18 10.14
C SER A 91 9.19 3.67 10.75
N MET A 92 8.55 2.66 10.15
CA MET A 92 7.24 2.14 10.60
C MET A 92 7.38 0.80 11.33
N HIS A 93 6.32 0.42 12.07
CA HIS A 93 6.23 -0.89 12.70
C HIS A 93 6.32 -2.02 11.65
N PRO A 94 6.91 -3.20 11.97
CA PRO A 94 7.16 -4.25 10.98
C PRO A 94 5.92 -4.70 10.19
N ALA A 95 4.76 -4.76 10.85
CA ALA A 95 3.49 -5.11 10.20
C ALA A 95 3.03 -4.05 9.17
N GLU A 96 3.28 -2.77 9.44
CA GLU A 96 2.92 -1.66 8.58
C GLU A 96 3.87 -1.57 7.37
N SER A 97 5.18 -1.69 7.60
CA SER A 97 6.19 -1.75 6.54
C SER A 97 5.92 -2.91 5.58
N MET A 98 5.60 -4.09 6.14
CA MET A 98 5.23 -5.25 5.34
C MET A 98 3.97 -5.00 4.49
N LEU A 99 2.94 -4.35 5.04
CA LEU A 99 1.71 -4.04 4.30
C LEU A 99 1.97 -3.04 3.17
N TYR A 100 2.77 -2.00 3.45
CA TYR A 100 3.17 -0.98 2.48
C TYR A 100 3.96 -1.60 1.31
N GLU A 101 4.94 -2.45 1.63
CA GLU A 101 5.72 -3.19 0.63
C GLU A 101 4.83 -4.08 -0.25
N GLN A 102 3.89 -4.81 0.36
CA GLN A 102 2.96 -5.67 -0.38
C GLN A 102 2.05 -4.88 -1.33
N MET A 103 1.59 -3.70 -0.92
CA MET A 103 0.83 -2.79 -1.77
C MET A 103 1.67 -2.33 -2.97
N LEU A 104 2.90 -1.87 -2.76
CA LEU A 104 3.79 -1.44 -3.86
C LEU A 104 4.15 -2.60 -4.80
N LYS A 105 4.30 -3.81 -4.26
CA LYS A 105 4.49 -5.05 -5.04
C LYS A 105 3.21 -5.54 -5.74
N LYS A 106 2.07 -4.84 -5.58
CA LYS A 106 0.76 -5.25 -6.13
C LYS A 106 0.34 -6.66 -5.69
N LYS A 107 0.77 -7.10 -4.51
CA LYS A 107 0.59 -8.47 -4.02
C LYS A 107 0.40 -8.51 -2.51
N LEU A 108 -0.84 -8.32 -2.08
CA LEU A 108 -1.26 -8.56 -0.71
C LEU A 108 -1.27 -10.07 -0.42
N LYS A 109 -0.59 -10.48 0.66
CA LYS A 109 -0.53 -11.87 1.12
C LYS A 109 -1.74 -12.24 1.98
N ILE A 110 -2.94 -11.85 1.56
CA ILE A 110 -4.20 -12.12 2.27
C ILE A 110 -4.96 -13.22 1.53
N LYS A 111 -5.12 -14.37 2.19
CA LYS A 111 -5.72 -15.56 1.58
C LYS A 111 -7.16 -15.29 1.11
N GLY A 112 -7.36 -15.34 -0.21
CA GLY A 112 -8.67 -15.20 -0.83
C GLY A 112 -9.24 -13.78 -0.84
N LEU A 113 -8.38 -12.76 -0.70
CA LEU A 113 -8.67 -11.40 -1.15
C LEU A 113 -8.24 -11.30 -2.61
N THR A 114 -9.20 -11.24 -3.52
CA THR A 114 -8.96 -11.15 -4.97
C THR A 114 -9.47 -9.81 -5.48
N GLU A 115 -8.91 -9.36 -6.61
CA GLU A 115 -9.37 -8.17 -7.33
C GLU A 115 -10.89 -8.22 -7.58
N SER A 116 -11.39 -9.34 -8.08
CA SER A 116 -12.82 -9.54 -8.34
C SER A 116 -13.71 -9.36 -7.11
N LEU A 117 -13.24 -9.78 -5.92
CA LEU A 117 -13.98 -9.64 -4.68
C LEU A 117 -13.99 -8.17 -4.21
N VAL A 118 -12.88 -7.48 -4.44
CA VAL A 118 -12.72 -6.08 -4.10
C VAL A 118 -13.61 -5.22 -5.00
N LEU A 119 -13.57 -5.42 -6.31
CA LEU A 119 -14.39 -4.67 -7.27
C LEU A 119 -15.90 -4.92 -7.12
N GLU A 120 -16.32 -6.09 -6.60
CA GLU A 120 -17.73 -6.31 -6.23
C GLU A 120 -18.22 -5.35 -5.14
N VAL A 121 -17.34 -4.93 -4.24
CA VAL A 121 -17.66 -4.00 -3.14
C VAL A 121 -17.32 -2.55 -3.50
N PHE A 122 -16.28 -2.35 -4.30
CA PHE A 122 -15.77 -1.06 -4.72
C PHE A 122 -15.72 -1.00 -6.26
N PRO A 123 -16.87 -0.89 -6.96
CA PRO A 123 -16.90 -0.87 -8.41
C PRO A 123 -16.11 0.32 -8.99
N ASP A 124 -16.15 1.47 -8.31
CA ASP A 124 -15.45 2.70 -8.70
C ASP A 124 -14.08 2.85 -8.02
N LEU A 125 -13.44 1.73 -7.64
CA LEU A 125 -12.16 1.76 -6.93
C LEU A 125 -11.04 2.36 -7.80
N TYR A 126 -11.08 2.10 -9.10
CA TYR A 126 -10.11 2.61 -10.04
C TYR A 126 -10.53 4.00 -10.45
N ARG A 127 -9.58 4.94 -10.44
CA ARG A 127 -9.87 6.27 -10.97
C ARG A 127 -9.89 6.13 -12.49
N GLU A 128 -11.01 6.44 -13.11
CA GLU A 128 -11.01 6.83 -14.52
C GLU A 128 -10.08 8.04 -14.64
N VAL A 129 -9.04 7.89 -15.46
CA VAL A 129 -8.03 8.91 -15.70
C VAL A 129 -8.49 9.76 -16.88
#